data_AF-A0A2T4LRI5-F1
#
_entry.id   AF-A0A2T4LRI5-F1
#
_cell.length_a   1.000
_cell.length_b   1.000
_cell.length_c   1.000
_cell.angle_alpha   90.00
_cell.angle_beta   90.00
_cell.angle_gamma   90.00
#
_symmetry.space_group_name_H-M   'P 1'
#
loop_
_entity.id
_entity.type
_entity.pdbx_description
1 polymer ?
#
loop_
_entity_poly.entity_id
_entity_poly.type
_entity_poly.pdbx_seq_one_letter_code
_entity_poly.pdbx_strand_id
1 'polypeptide(L)'
;MTLEQQLKHYITNLFNLPKEEKWECESIEEVADNILPDQYVRLGPLSNKILQTYTYYSDTLHESNLYPFILYYQKQLIAIGYIDENHDMDFLYLHNTIMPLLDERYLLTGGQ
;
A
#
# COMPACT_ATOMS: atom_id res chain seq x y z
N MET A 1 -11.52 10.17 -9.52
CA MET A 1 -11.28 8.90 -8.80
C MET A 1 -10.11 9.13 -7.87
N THR A 2 -10.25 8.88 -6.57
CA THR A 2 -9.15 9.02 -5.61
C THR A 2 -8.20 7.83 -5.72
N LEU A 3 -6.97 7.97 -5.21
CA LEU A 3 -5.99 6.87 -5.19
C LEU A 3 -6.51 5.67 -4.38
N GLU A 4 -7.18 5.94 -3.27
CA GLU A 4 -7.90 4.94 -2.48
C GLU A 4 -8.93 4.17 -3.30
N GLN A 5 -9.77 4.86 -4.08
CA GLN A 5 -10.77 4.21 -4.93
C GLN A 5 -10.13 3.34 -6.01
N GLN A 6 -9.00 3.79 -6.57
CA GLN A 6 -8.23 3.02 -7.53
C GLN A 6 -7.66 1.73 -6.91
N LEU A 7 -7.05 1.85 -5.73
CA LEU A 7 -6.52 0.69 -4.99
C LEU A 7 -7.64 -0.27 -4.61
N LYS A 8 -8.77 0.23 -4.09
CA LYS A 8 -9.94 -0.59 -3.79
C LYS A 8 -10.42 -1.35 -5.01
N HIS A 9 -10.55 -0.68 -6.16
CA HIS A 9 -10.99 -1.33 -7.39
C HIS A 9 -9.99 -2.41 -7.85
N TYR A 10 -8.69 -2.12 -7.78
CA TYR A 10 -7.65 -3.08 -8.10
C TYR A 10 -7.73 -4.34 -7.22
N ILE A 11 -7.72 -4.18 -5.90
CA ILE A 11 -7.75 -5.30 -4.94
C ILE A 11 -9.03 -6.11 -5.08
N THR A 12 -10.19 -5.45 -5.13
CA THR A 12 -11.48 -6.16 -5.26
C THR A 12 -11.58 -6.93 -6.58
N ASN A 13 -11.00 -6.44 -7.67
CA ASN A 13 -10.92 -7.20 -8.92
C ASN A 13 -9.91 -8.35 -8.83
N LEU A 14 -8.71 -8.11 -8.29
CA LEU A 14 -7.62 -9.09 -8.22
C LEU A 14 -8.02 -10.32 -7.39
N PHE A 15 -8.68 -10.08 -6.26
CA PHE A 15 -9.09 -11.14 -5.32
C PHE A 15 -10.58 -11.50 -5.42
N ASN A 16 -11.29 -10.99 -6.42
CA ASN A 16 -12.72 -11.24 -6.64
C ASN A 16 -13.59 -10.96 -5.38
N LEU A 17 -13.34 -9.82 -4.72
CA LEU A 17 -14.04 -9.37 -3.51
C LEU A 17 -15.25 -8.45 -3.83
N PRO A 18 -16.19 -8.26 -2.90
CA PRO A 18 -17.34 -7.37 -3.10
C PRO A 18 -16.93 -5.90 -3.29
N LYS A 19 -17.33 -5.31 -4.41
CA LYS A 19 -16.95 -3.91 -4.77
C LYS A 19 -17.67 -2.85 -3.94
N GLU A 20 -18.89 -3.17 -3.51
CA GLU A 20 -19.78 -2.25 -2.78
C GLU A 20 -19.53 -2.26 -1.26
N GLU A 21 -18.77 -3.24 -0.74
CA GLU A 21 -18.44 -3.28 0.68
C GLU A 21 -17.63 -2.05 1.07
N LYS A 22 -18.02 -1.41 2.18
CA LYS A 22 -17.31 -0.24 2.68
C LYS A 22 -16.00 -0.69 3.34
N TRP A 23 -14.90 -0.06 2.94
CA TRP A 23 -13.63 -0.19 3.65
C TRP A 23 -13.51 0.92 4.67
N GLU A 24 -13.06 0.58 5.86
CA GLU A 24 -12.59 1.54 6.85
C GLU A 24 -11.08 1.72 6.69
N CYS A 25 -10.55 2.80 7.26
CA CYS A 25 -9.13 3.13 7.18
C CYS A 25 -8.58 3.37 8.58
N GLU A 26 -7.53 2.64 8.93
CA GLU A 26 -6.68 2.95 10.07
C GLU A 26 -5.51 3.81 9.59
N SER A 27 -5.17 4.83 10.36
CA SER A 27 -4.13 5.79 10.01
C SER A 27 -3.20 6.01 11.19
N ILE A 28 -1.97 5.53 11.08
CA ILE A 28 -0.95 5.61 12.14
C ILE A 28 0.39 6.13 11.60
N GLU A 29 1.19 6.72 12.49
CA GLU A 29 2.58 7.08 12.23
C GLU A 29 3.49 5.94 12.68
N GLU A 30 4.39 5.50 11.81
CA GLU A 30 5.32 4.40 12.12
C GLU A 30 6.63 4.55 11.35
N VAL A 31 7.72 4.00 11.88
CA VAL A 31 9.05 4.08 11.27
C VAL A 31 9.13 3.17 10.04
N ALA A 32 9.65 3.69 8.92
CA ALA A 32 9.76 2.94 7.66
C ALA A 32 10.48 1.59 7.83
N ASP A 33 11.51 1.53 8.66
CA ASP A 33 12.32 0.34 8.96
C ASP A 33 11.51 -0.76 9.68
N ASN A 34 10.38 -0.42 10.32
CA ASN A 34 9.50 -1.38 10.98
C ASN A 34 8.43 -1.95 10.04
N ILE A 35 8.26 -1.35 8.86
CA ILE A 35 7.16 -1.68 7.93
C ILE A 35 7.70 -2.25 6.63
N LEU A 36 8.60 -1.53 5.98
CA LEU A 36 9.04 -1.87 4.63
C LEU A 36 10.19 -2.89 4.69
N PRO A 37 10.30 -3.77 3.68
CA PRO A 37 11.40 -4.73 3.58
C PRO A 37 12.78 -4.04 3.61
N ASP A 38 13.73 -4.69 4.28
CA ASP A 38 15.11 -4.20 4.46
C ASP A 38 15.76 -3.73 3.15
N GLN A 39 15.51 -4.42 2.03
CA GLN A 39 16.08 -4.08 0.73
C GLN A 39 15.71 -2.68 0.23
N TYR A 40 14.61 -2.10 0.72
CA TYR A 40 14.14 -0.77 0.36
C TYR A 40 14.50 0.32 1.37
N VAL A 41 14.90 -0.06 2.59
CA VAL A 41 15.13 0.88 3.69
C VAL A 41 16.57 0.89 4.18
N ARG A 42 17.24 -0.26 4.23
CA ARG A 42 18.55 -0.42 4.88
C ARG A 42 19.60 0.50 4.25
N LEU A 43 20.12 1.43 5.05
CA LEU A 43 21.06 2.49 4.64
C LEU A 43 20.55 3.40 3.50
N GLY A 44 19.27 3.29 3.17
CA GLY A 44 18.59 4.08 2.16
C GLY A 44 17.99 5.36 2.73
N PRO A 45 17.49 6.26 1.86
CA PRO A 45 16.96 7.55 2.30
C PRO A 45 15.67 7.43 3.14
N LEU A 46 15.00 6.27 3.12
CA LEU A 46 13.83 6.00 3.95
C LEU A 46 14.17 5.63 5.40
N SER A 47 15.42 5.26 5.70
CA SER A 47 15.78 4.80 7.04
C SER A 47 15.54 5.86 8.12
N ASN A 48 14.96 5.42 9.22
CA ASN A 48 14.49 6.19 10.38
C ASN A 48 13.46 7.28 10.06
N LYS A 49 12.85 7.28 8.88
CA LYS A 49 11.75 8.20 8.57
C LYS A 49 10.44 7.66 9.13
N ILE A 50 9.70 8.53 9.80
CA ILE A 50 8.32 8.27 10.23
C ILE A 50 7.41 8.49 9.02
N LEU A 51 6.69 7.45 8.62
CA LEU A 51 5.71 7.46 7.54
C LEU A 51 4.31 7.57 8.13
N GLN A 52 3.45 8.33 7.44
CA GLN A 52 2.01 8.20 7.63
C GLN A 52 1.55 6.97 6.86
N THR A 53 0.99 6.01 7.58
CA THR A 53 0.45 4.77 7.02
C THR A 53 -1.07 4.89 6.96
N TYR A 54 -1.65 4.39 5.88
CA TYR A 54 -3.10 4.23 5.72
C TYR A 54 -3.34 2.77 5.38
N THR A 55 -3.85 2.00 6.33
CA THR A 55 -4.15 0.58 6.16
C THR A 55 -5.66 0.40 6.10
N TYR A 56 -6.14 -0.23 5.04
CA TYR A 56 -7.56 -0.43 4.80
C TYR A 56 -8.01 -1.79 5.32
N TYR A 57 -9.20 -1.83 5.90
CA TYR A 57 -9.81 -3.05 6.42
C TYR A 57 -11.32 -3.08 6.20
N SER A 58 -11.85 -4.30 6.14
CA SER A 58 -13.27 -4.64 6.07
C SER A 58 -13.43 -6.11 6.47
N ASP A 59 -14.66 -6.62 6.55
CA ASP A 59 -14.89 -7.99 6.95
C ASP A 59 -14.25 -8.95 5.92
N THR A 60 -14.45 -8.73 4.62
CA THR A 60 -13.88 -9.62 3.59
C THR A 60 -12.36 -9.52 3.47
N LEU A 61 -11.79 -8.33 3.68
CA LEU A 61 -10.34 -8.15 3.72
C LEU A 61 -9.73 -8.93 4.89
N HIS A 62 -10.37 -8.86 6.06
CA HIS A 62 -9.92 -9.60 7.24
C HIS A 62 -10.03 -11.11 7.04
N GLU A 63 -11.16 -11.60 6.52
CA GLU A 63 -11.36 -13.03 6.20
C GLU A 63 -10.35 -13.55 5.18
N SER A 64 -9.89 -12.69 4.26
CA SER A 64 -8.90 -13.03 3.23
C SER A 64 -7.45 -12.81 3.68
N ASN A 65 -7.21 -12.34 4.91
CA ASN A 65 -5.89 -11.91 5.39
C ASN A 65 -5.19 -10.90 4.45
N LEU A 66 -5.95 -9.97 3.89
CA LEU A 66 -5.46 -8.94 2.97
C LEU A 66 -5.41 -7.58 3.67
N TYR A 67 -4.26 -6.91 3.60
CA TYR A 67 -4.06 -5.59 4.20
C TYR A 67 -3.56 -4.59 3.15
N PRO A 68 -4.46 -3.98 2.35
CA PRO A 68 -4.10 -2.91 1.42
C PRO A 68 -3.61 -1.69 2.17
N PHE A 69 -2.56 -1.05 1.67
CA PHE A 69 -1.95 0.11 2.31
C PHE A 69 -1.51 1.20 1.33
N ILE A 70 -1.48 2.44 1.83
CA ILE A 70 -0.85 3.59 1.18
C ILE A 70 0.05 4.29 2.19
N LEU A 71 1.29 4.56 1.80
CA LEU A 71 2.28 5.22 2.66
C LEU A 71 2.63 6.60 2.14
N TYR A 72 2.72 7.57 3.05
CA TYR A 72 3.17 8.93 2.76
C TYR A 72 4.29 9.37 3.68
N TYR A 73 5.19 10.21 3.17
CA TYR A 73 6.16 10.98 3.94
C TYR A 73 6.00 12.45 3.61
N GLN A 74 5.65 13.29 4.59
CA GLN A 74 5.47 14.74 4.36
C GLN A 74 4.56 15.08 3.15
N LYS A 75 3.43 14.37 3.02
CA LYS A 75 2.47 14.46 1.88
C LYS A 75 2.99 13.94 0.53
N GLN A 76 4.24 13.47 0.44
CA GLN A 76 4.75 12.76 -0.73
C GLN A 76 4.34 11.28 -0.64
N LEU A 77 3.77 10.75 -1.72
CA LEU A 77 3.44 9.33 -1.84
C LEU A 77 4.73 8.50 -1.86
N ILE A 78 4.84 7.53 -0.94
CA ILE A 78 5.99 6.64 -0.79
C ILE A 78 5.69 5.26 -1.32
N ALA A 79 4.56 4.66 -0.95
CA ALA A 79 4.22 3.32 -1.42
C ALA A 79 2.71 3.14 -1.58
N ILE A 80 2.36 2.24 -2.49
CA ILE A 80 1.02 1.67 -2.65
C ILE A 80 1.22 0.16 -2.74
N GLY A 81 0.48 -0.60 -1.94
CA GLY A 81 0.61 -2.05 -1.94
C GLY A 81 -0.46 -2.74 -1.12
N TYR A 82 -0.24 -4.03 -0.90
CA TYR A 82 -1.00 -4.85 0.03
C TYR A 82 -0.09 -5.91 0.64
N ILE A 83 -0.47 -6.39 1.82
CA ILE A 83 0.09 -7.60 2.43
C ILE A 83 -0.90 -8.73 2.17
N ASP A 84 -0.41 -9.88 1.71
CA ASP A 84 -1.22 -11.07 1.44
C ASP A 84 -1.25 -12.07 2.62
N GLU A 85 -1.94 -13.20 2.43
CA GLU A 85 -2.04 -14.27 3.42
C GLU A 85 -0.68 -14.89 3.83
N ASN A 86 0.32 -14.81 2.94
CA ASN A 86 1.67 -15.29 3.18
C ASN A 86 2.54 -14.25 3.92
N HIS A 87 1.96 -13.09 4.25
CA HIS A 87 2.65 -11.92 4.79
C HIS A 87 3.68 -11.32 3.81
N ASP A 88 3.53 -11.60 2.51
CA ASP A 88 4.36 -11.00 1.48
C ASP A 88 3.81 -9.61 1.13
N MET A 89 4.72 -8.64 0.99
CA MET A 89 4.38 -7.27 0.58
C MET A 89 4.50 -7.12 -0.94
N ASP A 90 3.36 -6.95 -1.59
CA ASP A 90 3.29 -6.58 -3.00
C ASP A 90 3.16 -5.08 -3.17
N PHE A 91 3.96 -4.52 -4.08
CA PHE A 91 4.01 -3.09 -4.34
C PHE A 91 3.55 -2.76 -5.77
N LEU A 92 2.61 -1.83 -5.88
CA LEU A 92 2.23 -1.19 -7.15
C LEU A 92 3.01 0.11 -7.39
N TYR A 93 3.55 0.69 -6.33
CA TYR A 93 4.38 1.88 -6.39
C TYR A 93 5.31 1.91 -5.20
N LEU A 94 6.55 2.33 -5.42
CA LEU A 94 7.54 2.55 -4.36
C LEU A 94 8.48 3.69 -4.72
N HIS A 95 8.66 4.65 -3.81
CA HIS A 95 9.53 5.82 -3.98
C HIS A 95 10.37 6.04 -2.73
N ASN A 96 11.70 6.11 -2.88
CA ASN A 96 12.61 6.20 -1.75
C ASN A 96 12.86 7.63 -1.24
N THR A 97 11.90 8.54 -1.38
CA THR A 97 12.04 10.02 -1.28
C THR A 97 12.95 10.73 -2.29
N ILE A 98 13.86 10.04 -2.99
CA ILE A 98 14.73 10.64 -4.02
C ILE A 98 14.22 10.35 -5.43
N MET A 99 13.88 9.09 -5.72
CA MET A 99 13.37 8.62 -7.01
C MET A 99 12.37 7.46 -6.84
N PRO A 100 11.51 7.21 -7.85
CA PRO A 100 10.74 5.98 -7.94
C PRO A 100 11.69 4.78 -8.06
N LEU A 101 11.45 3.75 -7.24
CA LEU A 101 12.08 2.45 -7.33
C LEU A 101 11.24 1.46 -8.14
N LEU A 102 9.91 1.58 -8.03
CA LEU A 102 8.92 0.78 -8.74
C LEU A 102 7.71 1.66 -9.07
N ASP A 103 7.18 1.55 -10.28
CA ASP A 103 5.97 2.28 -10.70
C ASP A 103 5.11 1.42 -11.64
N GLU A 104 4.20 0.66 -11.05
CA GLU A 104 3.20 -0.16 -11.74
C GLU A 104 1.79 0.39 -11.55
N ARG A 105 1.66 1.70 -11.30
CA ARG A 105 0.35 2.35 -11.10
C ARG A 105 -0.58 2.25 -12.31
N TYR A 106 -0.08 1.87 -13.49
CA TYR A 106 -0.91 1.56 -14.66
C TYR A 106 -1.87 0.37 -14.39
N LEU A 107 -1.51 -0.55 -13.47
CA LEU A 107 -2.36 -1.66 -13.04
C LEU A 107 -3.59 -1.19 -12.27
N LEU A 108 -3.49 -0.08 -11.54
CA LEU A 108 -4.61 0.52 -10.79
C LEU A 108 -5.77 0.98 -11.69
N THR A 109 -5.48 1.20 -12.97
CA THR A 109 -6.47 1.59 -13.97
C THR A 109 -6.94 0.43 -14.86
N GLY A 110 -6.53 -0.80 -14.57
CA GLY A 110 -6.99 -2.01 -15.27
C GLY A 110 -6.01 -2.60 -16.29
N GLY A 111 -4.75 -2.15 -16.32
CA GLY A 111 -3.82 -2.52 -17.40
C GLY A 111 -4.32 -2.03 -18.76
N GLN A 112 -3.49 -2.07 -19.80
CA GLN A 112 -3.95 -1.88 -21.18
C GLN A 112 -4.24 -3.24 -21.82
#